data_AF-A0A7J7UEE6-F1
#
_entry.id   AF-A0A7J7UEE6-F1
#
_cell.length_a   1.000
_cell.length_b   1.000
_cell.length_c   1.000
_cell.angle_alpha   90.00
_cell.angle_beta   90.00
_cell.angle_gamma   90.00
#
_symmetry.space_group_name_H-M   'P 1'
#
loop_
_entity.id
_entity.type
_entity.pdbx_description
1 polymer ?
#
loop_
_entity_poly.entity_id
_entity_poly.type
_entity_poly.pdbx_seq_one_letter_code
_entity_poly.pdbx_strand_id
1 'polypeptide(L)'
;MAGPRGLLLLCLLAICLAGSRLVGGQKVWSRRCDVKTKFVTHIPCTVCPAIKKRVCPSGWLREFPEKISQDCRYEVQLGGSLVSMSGCSVGCWKDVVQKACCPGYWGSQCYECPGGAGTPCNGHGTCLDGIDGNGTCVCQENFSGSACQECRDPNLFGPACQSGELWQEGRPVSLWGPVETQLYNQPHQPLSQTSSLSLPL
;
A
#
# COMPACT_ATOMS: atom_id res chain seq x y z
N MET A 1 7.80 -56.76 -19.98
CA MET A 1 7.94 -55.86 -21.14
C MET A 1 6.71 -54.97 -21.17
N ALA A 2 6.80 -53.75 -20.66
CA ALA A 2 5.66 -52.84 -20.59
C ALA A 2 5.32 -52.32 -21.99
N GLY A 3 4.06 -52.43 -22.40
CA GLY A 3 3.60 -52.02 -23.72
C GLY A 3 3.66 -50.49 -23.95
N PRO A 4 3.50 -50.03 -25.20
CA PRO A 4 3.69 -48.63 -25.60
C PRO A 4 2.80 -47.63 -24.85
N ARG A 5 1.65 -48.07 -24.33
CA ARG A 5 0.75 -47.26 -23.47
C ARG A 5 1.26 -47.07 -22.04
N GLY A 6 2.01 -48.05 -21.51
CA GLY A 6 2.64 -47.96 -20.19
C GLY A 6 3.82 -46.99 -20.18
N LEU A 7 4.57 -46.93 -21.29
CA LEU A 7 5.65 -45.97 -21.47
C LEU A 7 5.13 -44.52 -21.51
N LEU A 8 3.99 -44.30 -22.16
CA LEU A 8 3.36 -42.98 -22.26
C LEU A 8 2.86 -42.47 -20.89
N LEU A 9 2.25 -43.35 -20.08
CA LEU A 9 1.83 -43.04 -18.72
C LEU A 9 3.02 -42.76 -17.78
N LEU A 10 4.12 -43.51 -17.92
CA LEU A 10 5.36 -43.25 -17.18
C LEU A 10 5.99 -41.91 -17.58
N CYS A 11 5.98 -41.56 -18.87
CA CYS A 11 6.44 -40.26 -19.35
C CYS A 11 5.57 -39.10 -18.83
N LEU A 12 4.24 -39.25 -18.82
CA LEU A 12 3.33 -38.22 -18.29
C LEU A 12 3.50 -38.00 -16.79
N LEU A 13 3.71 -39.07 -16.01
CA LEU A 13 3.98 -38.98 -14.57
C LEU A 13 5.35 -38.34 -14.28
N ALA A 14 6.37 -38.61 -15.09
CA ALA A 14 7.67 -37.95 -14.97
C ALA A 14 7.62 -36.44 -15.28
N ILE A 15 6.78 -36.02 -16.23
CA ILE A 15 6.57 -34.60 -16.56
C ILE A 15 5.85 -33.88 -15.41
N CYS A 16 4.91 -34.52 -14.71
CA CYS A 16 4.24 -33.95 -13.54
C CYS A 16 5.16 -33.82 -12.31
N LEU A 17 6.13 -34.72 -12.14
CA LEU A 17 7.10 -34.65 -11.04
C LEU A 17 8.24 -33.64 -11.29
N ALA A 18 8.51 -33.29 -12.56
CA ALA A 18 9.48 -32.26 -12.93
C ALA A 18 8.86 -30.86 -13.13
N GLY A 19 7.55 -30.78 -13.37
CA GLY A 19 6.84 -29.56 -13.74
C GLY A 19 6.02 -28.95 -12.61
N SER A 20 6.66 -28.37 -11.59
CA SER A 20 6.15 -27.24 -10.79
C SER A 20 7.18 -26.76 -9.77
N ARG A 21 8.37 -26.39 -10.24
CA ARG A 21 9.15 -25.34 -9.58
C ARG A 21 9.20 -24.11 -10.48
N LEU A 22 8.04 -23.50 -10.69
CA LEU A 22 8.00 -22.04 -10.77
C LEU A 22 8.22 -21.52 -9.34
N VAL A 23 9.45 -21.71 -8.84
CA VAL A 23 10.01 -20.76 -7.87
C VAL A 23 9.97 -19.46 -8.64
N GLY A 24 9.00 -18.62 -8.31
CA GLY A 24 8.95 -17.26 -8.77
C GLY A 24 10.35 -16.71 -8.58
N GLY A 25 11.05 -16.44 -9.69
CA GLY A 25 12.33 -15.78 -9.64
C GLY A 25 12.15 -14.60 -8.71
N GLN A 26 12.93 -14.54 -7.63
CA GLN A 26 12.90 -13.41 -6.71
C GLN A 26 12.95 -12.16 -7.57
N LYS A 27 11.79 -11.52 -7.70
CA LYS A 27 11.63 -10.33 -8.50
C LYS A 27 12.44 -9.31 -7.72
N VAL A 28 13.65 -9.02 -8.19
CA VAL A 28 14.48 -7.97 -7.64
C VAL A 28 13.62 -6.72 -7.68
N TRP A 29 13.00 -6.38 -6.55
CA TRP A 29 12.13 -5.22 -6.46
C TRP A 29 13.09 -4.05 -6.48
N SER A 30 13.15 -3.35 -7.62
CA SER A 30 13.84 -2.06 -7.71
C SER A 30 13.35 -1.19 -6.55
N ARG A 31 14.25 -0.70 -5.68
CA ARG A 31 13.89 0.15 -4.53
C ARG A 31 13.23 1.49 -4.96
N ARG A 32 13.33 1.80 -6.26
CA ARG A 32 12.64 2.93 -6.89
C ARG A 32 11.34 2.50 -7.54
N CYS A 33 10.30 3.26 -7.25
CA CYS A 33 8.95 3.14 -7.80
C CYS A 33 8.58 4.44 -8.54
N ASP A 34 9.49 4.90 -9.41
CA ASP A 34 9.30 6.13 -10.18
C ASP A 34 7.96 6.11 -10.92
N VAL A 35 7.21 7.21 -10.80
CA VAL A 35 5.89 7.36 -11.40
C VAL A 35 6.04 8.05 -12.75
N LYS A 36 5.52 7.44 -13.80
CA LYS A 36 5.47 8.04 -15.13
C LYS A 36 4.11 8.70 -15.33
N THR A 37 4.09 10.02 -15.45
CA THR A 37 2.86 10.78 -15.67
C THR A 37 2.89 11.41 -17.06
N LYS A 38 1.84 11.15 -17.84
CA LYS A 38 1.64 11.74 -19.16
C LYS A 38 0.95 13.09 -19.02
N PHE A 39 1.66 14.15 -19.36
CA PHE A 39 1.10 15.49 -19.47
C PHE A 39 0.60 15.72 -20.88
N VAL A 40 -0.52 16.44 -21.01
CA VAL A 40 -1.12 16.82 -22.29
C VAL A 40 -1.29 18.33 -22.31
N THR A 41 -0.90 18.95 -23.42
CA THR A 41 -1.10 20.37 -23.72
C THR A 41 -1.60 20.52 -25.14
N HIS A 42 -2.11 21.70 -25.51
CA HIS A 42 -2.59 21.97 -26.86
C HIS A 42 -1.80 23.13 -27.47
N ILE A 43 -1.50 23.03 -28.77
CA ILE A 43 -0.95 24.18 -29.48
C ILE A 43 -1.99 25.30 -29.59
N PRO A 44 -1.55 26.57 -29.69
CA PRO A 44 -2.46 27.69 -29.89
C PRO A 44 -3.38 27.47 -31.09
N CYS A 45 -4.65 27.84 -30.93
CA CYS A 45 -5.65 27.72 -31.98
C CYS A 45 -5.23 28.51 -33.22
N THR A 46 -5.30 27.91 -34.39
CA THR A 46 -4.94 28.56 -35.66
C THR A 46 -5.73 28.00 -36.83
N VAL A 47 -5.47 28.49 -38.03
CA VAL A 47 -6.11 27.97 -39.25
C VAL A 47 -5.83 26.48 -39.42
N CYS A 48 -6.87 25.69 -39.67
CA CYS A 48 -6.77 24.23 -39.77
C CYS A 48 -5.74 23.72 -40.79
N PRO A 49 -5.58 24.33 -41.98
CA PRO A 49 -4.53 23.92 -42.92
C PRO A 49 -3.09 24.08 -42.39
N ALA A 50 -2.86 24.99 -41.43
CA ALA A 50 -1.54 25.21 -40.86
C ALA A 50 -1.17 24.21 -39.75
N ILE A 51 -2.14 23.52 -39.15
CA ILE A 51 -1.91 22.61 -38.00
C ILE A 51 -0.96 21.47 -38.32
N LYS A 52 -1.02 20.93 -39.55
CA LYS A 52 -0.12 19.85 -39.99
C LYS A 52 1.36 20.28 -40.02
N LYS A 53 1.63 21.58 -40.15
CA LYS A 53 2.98 22.15 -40.19
C LYS A 53 3.45 22.67 -38.82
N ARG A 54 2.55 22.78 -37.84
CA ARG A 54 2.90 23.23 -36.49
C ARG A 54 3.64 22.11 -35.74
N VAL A 55 4.68 22.47 -35.00
CA VAL A 55 5.44 21.53 -34.17
C VAL A 55 5.04 21.74 -32.70
N CYS A 56 5.04 20.66 -31.92
CA CYS A 56 4.86 20.76 -30.47
C CYS A 56 6.03 21.53 -29.82
N PRO A 57 5.83 22.12 -28.63
CA PRO A 57 6.91 22.77 -27.90
C PRO A 57 8.08 21.82 -27.64
N SER A 58 9.28 22.38 -27.38
CA SER A 58 10.49 21.59 -27.14
C SER A 58 10.30 20.51 -26.06
N GLY A 59 10.60 19.26 -26.41
CA GLY A 59 10.45 18.10 -25.54
C GLY A 59 9.03 17.53 -25.44
N TRP A 60 8.06 18.05 -26.20
CA TRP A 60 6.72 17.49 -26.34
C TRP A 60 6.58 16.76 -27.68
N LEU A 61 5.78 15.70 -27.69
CA LEU A 61 5.53 14.84 -28.83
C LEU A 61 4.09 15.00 -29.31
N ARG A 62 3.84 14.79 -30.60
CA ARG A 62 2.47 14.70 -31.13
C ARG A 62 1.84 13.38 -30.70
N GLU A 63 0.57 13.41 -30.36
CA GLU A 63 -0.19 12.20 -30.08
C GLU A 63 -0.57 11.50 -31.39
N PHE A 64 -0.35 10.18 -31.48
CA PHE A 64 -0.75 9.37 -32.63
C PHE A 64 -1.79 8.33 -32.17
N PRO A 65 -2.92 8.18 -32.90
CA PRO A 65 -3.31 8.91 -34.11
C PRO A 65 -3.58 10.40 -33.85
N GLU A 66 -3.30 11.25 -34.84
CA GLU A 66 -3.44 12.70 -34.68
C GLU A 66 -4.90 13.09 -34.44
N LYS A 67 -5.19 13.60 -33.24
CA LYS A 67 -6.49 14.17 -32.90
C LYS A 67 -6.45 15.68 -33.06
N ILE A 68 -6.97 16.16 -34.19
CA ILE A 68 -7.14 17.59 -34.45
C ILE A 68 -8.49 18.01 -33.85
N SER A 69 -8.46 18.88 -32.85
CA SER A 69 -9.66 19.50 -32.31
C SER A 69 -10.05 20.70 -33.17
N GLN A 70 -11.33 20.79 -33.53
CA GLN A 70 -11.93 21.95 -34.20
C GLN A 70 -12.74 22.83 -33.22
N ASP A 71 -12.73 22.46 -31.94
CA ASP A 71 -13.45 23.15 -30.86
C ASP A 71 -12.58 24.26 -30.26
N CYS A 72 -12.04 25.12 -31.13
CA CYS A 72 -11.32 26.30 -30.69
C CYS A 72 -11.56 27.47 -31.65
N ARG A 73 -11.38 28.69 -31.15
CA ARG A 73 -11.46 29.91 -31.95
C ARG A 73 -10.18 30.71 -31.80
N TYR A 74 -9.80 31.43 -32.86
CA TYR A 74 -8.65 32.32 -32.88
C TYR A 74 -9.08 33.69 -33.41
N GLU A 75 -8.35 34.72 -33.01
CA GLU A 75 -8.68 36.10 -33.34
C GLU A 75 -7.79 36.62 -34.47
N VAL A 76 -8.39 37.34 -35.41
CA VAL A 76 -7.71 37.99 -36.54
C VAL A 76 -8.19 39.42 -36.68
N GLN A 77 -7.34 40.28 -37.23
CA GLN A 77 -7.67 41.68 -37.47
C GLN A 77 -8.06 41.87 -38.93
N LEU A 78 -9.31 42.24 -39.18
CA LEU A 78 -9.88 42.45 -40.51
C LEU A 78 -10.45 43.87 -40.59
N GLY A 79 -9.89 44.72 -41.45
CA GLY A 79 -10.37 46.09 -41.63
C GLY A 79 -10.36 46.94 -40.33
N GLY A 80 -9.38 46.71 -39.44
CA GLY A 80 -9.26 47.41 -38.16
C GLY A 80 -10.15 46.86 -37.03
N SER A 81 -10.99 45.86 -37.30
CA SER A 81 -11.80 45.17 -36.28
C SER A 81 -11.22 43.80 -35.93
N LEU A 82 -11.34 43.40 -34.67
CA LEU A 82 -10.95 42.07 -34.19
C LEU A 82 -12.11 41.10 -34.41
N VAL A 83 -11.86 40.00 -35.13
CA VAL A 83 -12.87 39.01 -35.50
C VAL A 83 -12.44 37.63 -34.99
N SER A 84 -13.36 36.94 -34.32
CA SER A 84 -13.15 35.57 -33.81
C SER A 84 -13.61 34.54 -34.85
N MET A 85 -12.69 33.69 -35.30
CA MET A 85 -12.94 32.64 -36.30
C MET A 85 -12.71 31.25 -35.73
N SER A 86 -13.42 30.25 -36.25
CA SER A 86 -13.19 28.84 -35.92
C SER A 86 -11.81 28.40 -36.40
N GLY A 87 -11.03 27.79 -35.51
CA GLY A 87 -9.71 27.25 -35.82
C GLY A 87 -9.60 25.79 -35.42
N CYS A 88 -8.37 25.30 -35.49
CA CYS A 88 -8.00 23.98 -35.04
C CYS A 88 -6.87 24.06 -34.01
N SER A 89 -6.80 23.07 -33.13
CA SER A 89 -5.67 22.81 -32.24
C SER A 89 -5.31 21.33 -32.27
N VAL A 90 -4.09 20.99 -31.88
CA VAL A 90 -3.64 19.60 -31.74
C VAL A 90 -3.07 19.37 -30.35
N GLY A 91 -3.37 18.21 -29.79
CA GLY A 91 -2.80 17.75 -28.52
C GLY A 91 -1.33 17.36 -28.70
N CYS A 92 -0.51 17.83 -27.78
CA CYS A 92 0.88 17.46 -27.60
C CYS A 92 1.00 16.79 -26.23
N TRP A 93 1.81 15.75 -26.12
CA TRP A 93 2.01 15.06 -24.85
C TRP A 93 3.49 14.90 -24.52
N LYS A 94 3.77 14.68 -23.24
CA LYS A 94 5.12 14.39 -22.76
C LYS A 94 5.00 13.51 -21.52
N ASP A 95 5.84 12.49 -21.43
CA ASP A 95 6.01 11.75 -20.19
C ASP A 95 7.02 12.46 -19.29
N VAL A 96 6.63 12.67 -18.04
CA VAL A 96 7.51 13.14 -16.99
C VAL A 96 7.64 12.04 -15.96
N VAL A 97 8.89 11.66 -15.67
CA VAL A 97 9.21 10.68 -14.65
C VAL A 97 9.41 11.40 -13.33
N GLN A 98 8.48 11.20 -12.40
CA GLN A 98 8.63 11.67 -11.03
C GLN A 98 9.35 10.60 -10.22
N LYS A 99 10.54 10.96 -9.71
CA LYS A 99 11.34 10.04 -8.91
C LYS A 99 10.63 9.70 -7.62
N ALA A 100 10.56 8.42 -7.28
CA ALA A 100 9.91 7.97 -6.06
C ALA A 100 10.56 6.69 -5.51
N CYS A 101 10.52 6.54 -4.20
CA CYS A 101 10.88 5.30 -3.55
C CYS A 101 9.66 4.40 -3.42
N CYS A 102 9.89 3.09 -3.44
CA CYS A 102 8.83 2.14 -3.10
C CYS A 102 8.50 2.26 -1.60
N PRO A 103 7.29 1.81 -1.17
CA PRO A 103 6.93 1.81 0.24
C PRO A 103 7.99 1.11 1.10
N GLY A 104 8.31 1.69 2.27
CA GLY A 104 9.35 1.17 3.16
C GLY A 104 10.79 1.53 2.75
N TYR A 105 10.96 2.44 1.79
CA TYR A 105 12.26 2.99 1.39
C TYR A 105 12.27 4.52 1.40
N TRP A 106 13.41 5.12 1.74
CA TRP A 106 13.51 6.55 2.01
C TRP A 106 14.78 7.21 1.43
N GLY A 107 14.72 8.52 1.26
CA GLY A 107 15.82 9.36 0.83
C GLY A 107 16.16 9.27 -0.66
N SER A 108 17.15 10.05 -1.09
CA SER A 108 17.48 10.20 -2.52
C SER A 108 17.91 8.90 -3.20
N GLN A 109 18.42 7.92 -2.44
CA GLN A 109 18.86 6.60 -2.92
C GLN A 109 17.89 5.47 -2.57
N CYS A 110 16.75 5.76 -1.95
CA CYS A 110 15.79 4.76 -1.49
C CYS A 110 16.44 3.70 -0.60
N TYR A 111 17.03 4.16 0.51
CA TYR A 111 17.52 3.32 1.59
C TYR A 111 16.35 2.60 2.26
N GLU A 112 16.59 1.42 2.79
CA GLU A 112 15.55 0.66 3.47
C GLU A 112 15.22 1.29 4.83
N CYS A 113 13.94 1.29 5.20
CA CYS A 113 13.51 1.71 6.53
C CYS A 113 14.05 0.76 7.61
N PRO A 114 14.26 1.25 8.85
CA PRO A 114 14.59 0.39 9.98
C PRO A 114 13.52 -0.71 10.15
N GLY A 115 13.90 -1.94 10.47
CA GLY A 115 12.97 -3.09 10.53
C GLY A 115 12.63 -3.73 9.18
N GLY A 116 13.13 -3.16 8.07
CA GLY A 116 12.98 -3.70 6.71
C GLY A 116 11.82 -3.08 5.93
N ALA A 117 11.88 -3.16 4.59
CA ALA A 117 10.85 -2.55 3.73
C ALA A 117 9.49 -3.27 3.79
N GLY A 118 9.48 -4.56 4.11
CA GLY A 118 8.25 -5.34 4.26
C GLY A 118 7.53 -5.09 5.58
N THR A 119 8.28 -4.75 6.62
CA THR A 119 7.78 -4.51 7.99
C THR A 119 8.50 -3.28 8.59
N PRO A 120 8.30 -2.09 8.00
CA PRO A 120 8.98 -0.88 8.46
C PRO A 120 8.69 -0.63 9.94
N CYS A 121 9.70 -0.20 10.68
CA CYS A 121 9.66 0.03 12.12
C CYS A 121 9.20 -1.20 12.89
N ASN A 122 9.61 -2.40 12.44
CA ASN A 122 9.23 -3.71 12.97
C ASN A 122 7.69 -3.92 13.06
N GLY A 123 6.90 -3.15 12.31
CA GLY A 123 5.44 -3.18 12.39
C GLY A 123 4.84 -2.45 13.60
N HIS A 124 5.67 -1.80 14.41
CA HIS A 124 5.28 -1.10 15.65
C HIS A 124 5.33 0.42 15.50
N GLY A 125 5.30 0.92 14.27
CA GLY A 125 5.38 2.35 13.97
C GLY A 125 5.20 2.65 12.50
N THR A 126 5.40 3.91 12.14
CA THR A 126 5.40 4.39 10.76
C THR A 126 6.76 4.95 10.41
N CYS A 127 7.33 4.51 9.29
CA CYS A 127 8.57 5.06 8.77
C CYS A 127 8.27 6.34 7.99
N LEU A 128 9.08 7.37 8.18
CA LEU A 128 9.11 8.55 7.31
C LEU A 128 9.81 8.20 5.99
N ASP A 129 9.09 7.48 5.15
CA ASP A 129 9.55 6.97 3.86
C ASP A 129 9.34 7.97 2.71
N GLY A 130 9.73 7.58 1.49
CA GLY A 130 9.70 8.45 0.32
C GLY A 130 11.00 9.22 0.09
N ILE A 131 11.08 9.90 -1.06
CA ILE A 131 12.34 10.52 -1.53
C ILE A 131 12.81 11.69 -0.65
N ASP A 132 11.85 12.41 -0.05
CA ASP A 132 12.07 13.51 0.88
C ASP A 132 12.03 13.04 2.35
N GLY A 133 11.73 11.75 2.57
CA GLY A 133 11.75 11.12 3.88
C GLY A 133 13.18 10.93 4.41
N ASN A 134 13.31 10.83 5.72
CA ASN A 134 14.59 10.64 6.41
C ASN A 134 14.72 9.27 7.10
N GLY A 135 13.73 8.39 6.94
CA GLY A 135 13.75 7.03 7.47
C GLY A 135 13.52 6.92 8.98
N THR A 136 13.21 8.01 9.66
CA THR A 136 12.92 7.98 11.10
C THR A 136 11.63 7.20 11.33
N CYS A 137 11.64 6.34 12.35
CA CYS A 137 10.45 5.63 12.81
C CYS A 137 9.71 6.44 13.86
N VAL A 138 8.42 6.66 13.63
CA VAL A 138 7.48 7.17 14.63
C VAL A 138 6.80 5.98 15.28
N CYS A 139 7.20 5.66 16.52
CA CYS A 139 6.71 4.47 17.23
C CYS A 139 5.32 4.68 17.84
N GLN A 140 4.57 3.58 17.91
CA GLN A 140 3.34 3.49 18.69
C GLN A 140 3.64 3.65 20.19
N GLU A 141 2.62 3.97 20.99
CA GLU A 141 2.76 4.43 22.39
C GLU A 141 3.62 3.50 23.28
N ASN A 142 3.49 2.18 23.12
CA ASN A 142 4.15 1.16 23.94
C ASN A 142 5.54 0.75 23.45
N PHE A 143 6.00 1.28 22.31
CA PHE A 143 7.24 0.88 21.66
C PHE A 143 8.24 2.04 21.59
N SER A 144 9.52 1.70 21.54
CA SER A 144 10.64 2.64 21.51
C SER A 144 11.84 2.06 20.78
N GLY A 145 12.93 2.83 20.70
CA GLY A 145 14.11 2.52 19.89
C GLY A 145 13.99 3.03 18.46
N SER A 146 15.11 3.06 17.73
CA SER A 146 15.20 3.63 16.37
C SER A 146 14.37 2.89 15.32
N ALA A 147 14.01 1.64 15.57
CA ALA A 147 13.15 0.83 14.72
C ALA A 147 11.89 0.34 15.45
N CYS A 148 11.53 0.93 16.60
CA CYS A 148 10.40 0.49 17.43
C CYS A 148 10.51 -0.97 17.90
N GLN A 149 11.74 -1.46 18.11
CA GLN A 149 12.02 -2.84 18.51
C GLN A 149 11.98 -3.07 20.04
N GLU A 150 11.95 -2.00 20.83
CA GLU A 150 12.02 -2.05 22.29
C GLU A 150 10.66 -1.73 22.92
N CYS A 151 10.36 -2.37 24.05
CA CYS A 151 9.24 -1.95 24.88
C CYS A 151 9.60 -0.64 25.60
N ARG A 152 8.65 0.29 25.61
CA ARG A 152 8.84 1.58 26.28
C ARG A 152 8.86 1.44 27.80
N ASP A 153 8.02 0.56 28.35
CA ASP A 153 8.06 0.18 29.76
C ASP A 153 9.06 -0.97 29.95
N PRO A 154 10.09 -0.81 30.79
CA PRO A 154 11.09 -1.85 31.04
C PRO A 154 10.53 -3.09 31.76
N ASN A 155 9.35 -3.01 32.38
CA ASN A 155 8.69 -4.13 33.05
C ASN A 155 7.83 -4.96 32.09
N LEU A 156 7.61 -4.49 30.87
CA LEU A 156 6.85 -5.17 29.83
C LEU A 156 7.80 -5.82 28.82
N PHE A 157 7.41 -7.01 28.38
CA PHE A 157 8.16 -7.82 27.44
C PHE A 157 7.20 -8.58 26.50
N GLY A 158 7.79 -9.28 25.53
CA GLY A 158 7.07 -9.96 24.45
C GLY A 158 6.81 -9.06 23.25
N PRO A 159 6.34 -9.63 22.12
CA PRO A 159 6.24 -8.93 20.83
C PRO A 159 5.21 -7.78 20.84
N ALA A 160 4.28 -7.79 21.78
CA ALA A 160 3.26 -6.74 21.93
C ALA A 160 3.54 -5.79 23.12
N CYS A 161 4.63 -6.00 23.88
CA CYS A 161 4.93 -5.26 25.10
C CYS A 161 3.76 -5.25 26.10
N GLN A 162 3.18 -6.42 26.36
CA GLN A 162 2.02 -6.61 27.24
C GLN A 162 2.28 -7.61 28.36
N SER A 163 3.33 -8.42 28.24
CA SER A 163 3.68 -9.41 29.25
C SER A 163 4.53 -8.74 30.30
N GLY A 164 4.01 -8.59 31.50
CA GLY A 164 4.76 -8.01 32.61
C GLY A 164 4.12 -8.36 33.94
N GLU A 165 4.90 -8.18 35.00
CA GLU A 165 4.43 -8.25 36.37
C GLU A 165 4.14 -6.82 36.84
N LEU A 166 2.87 -6.52 37.04
CA LEU A 166 2.47 -5.26 37.68
C LEU A 166 2.65 -5.44 39.20
N TRP A 167 3.54 -4.66 39.82
CA TRP A 167 3.67 -4.62 41.28
C TRP A 167 2.53 -3.79 41.88
N GLN A 168 1.37 -4.41 42.09
CA GLN A 168 0.27 -3.80 42.83
C GLN A 168 0.34 -4.23 44.29
N GLU A 169 0.44 -3.27 45.21
CA GLU A 169 0.33 -3.50 46.66
C GLU A 169 1.27 -4.59 47.20
N GLY A 170 2.50 -4.67 46.70
CA GLY A 170 3.49 -5.64 47.17
C GLY A 170 3.27 -7.08 46.69
N ARG A 171 2.40 -7.32 45.70
CA ARG A 171 2.24 -8.62 45.04
C ARG A 171 2.50 -8.53 43.53
N PRO A 172 3.23 -9.50 42.94
CA PRO A 172 3.36 -9.58 41.50
C PRO A 172 2.03 -10.05 40.90
N VAL A 173 1.42 -9.22 40.04
CA VAL A 173 0.23 -9.59 39.25
C VAL A 173 0.66 -9.78 37.80
N SER A 174 0.55 -11.00 37.29
CA SER A 174 0.78 -11.31 35.87
C SER A 174 -0.36 -10.74 35.02
N LEU A 175 -0.04 -9.90 34.04
CA LEU A 175 -1.03 -9.31 33.10
C LEU A 175 -1.68 -10.34 32.15
N TRP A 176 -1.21 -11.58 32.14
CA TRP A 176 -1.84 -12.70 31.42
C TRP A 176 -2.59 -13.60 32.40
N GLY A 177 -3.83 -13.20 32.74
CA GLY A 177 -4.83 -14.17 33.19
C GLY A 177 -5.27 -15.05 32.01
N PRO A 178 -5.59 -16.34 32.20
CA PRO A 178 -6.08 -17.19 31.13
C PRO A 178 -7.31 -16.56 30.47
N VAL A 179 -7.39 -16.66 29.13
CA VAL A 179 -8.61 -16.47 28.34
C VAL A 179 -9.80 -16.94 29.17
N GLU A 180 -10.77 -16.05 29.38
CA GLU A 180 -12.00 -16.31 30.10
C GLU A 180 -12.58 -17.67 29.69
N THR A 181 -12.40 -18.67 30.55
CA THR A 181 -13.43 -19.68 30.71
C THR A 181 -14.49 -18.99 31.54
N GLN A 182 -15.49 -18.42 30.86
CA GLN A 182 -16.75 -18.03 31.45
C GLN A 182 -17.42 -19.28 32.06
N LEU A 183 -16.98 -19.69 33.25
CA LEU A 183 -17.89 -20.24 34.25
C LEU A 183 -18.39 -19.07 35.07
N TYR A 184 -19.47 -18.46 34.60
CA TYR A 184 -20.29 -17.55 35.37
C TYR A 184 -20.72 -18.25 36.67
N ASN A 185 -20.18 -17.76 37.79
CA ASN A 185 -20.56 -18.19 39.13
C ASN A 185 -21.44 -17.08 39.74
N GLN A 186 -22.68 -17.44 40.11
CA GLN A 186 -23.46 -16.90 41.25
C GLN A 186 -24.00 -15.44 41.12
N PRO A 187 -24.80 -14.90 42.08
CA PRO A 187 -25.85 -15.44 42.97
C PRO A 187 -27.13 -14.54 42.97
N HIS A 188 -28.27 -14.99 43.50
CA HIS A 188 -29.22 -14.10 44.20
C HIS A 188 -30.07 -14.94 45.19
N GLN A 189 -29.94 -14.67 46.49
CA GLN A 189 -31.01 -14.97 47.45
C GLN A 189 -32.14 -13.94 47.30
N PRO A 190 -33.37 -14.26 47.71
CA PRO A 190 -33.80 -13.79 49.04
C PRO A 190 -34.63 -14.79 49.85
N LEU A 191 -34.81 -14.41 51.12
CA LEU A 191 -35.51 -15.08 52.22
C LEU A 191 -36.99 -15.39 51.95
N SER A 192 -37.46 -16.55 52.45
CA SER A 192 -38.79 -16.65 53.06
C SER A 192 -38.80 -17.77 54.11
N GLN A 193 -39.05 -17.38 55.35
CA GLN A 193 -39.44 -18.24 56.47
C GLN A 193 -40.83 -18.84 56.19
N THR A 194 -41.09 -20.10 56.55
CA THR A 194 -42.27 -20.52 57.34
C THR A 194 -42.16 -21.99 57.78
N SER A 195 -42.14 -22.16 59.10
CA SER A 195 -42.72 -23.20 59.94
C SER A 195 -43.51 -24.39 59.34
N SER A 196 -43.18 -25.57 59.89
CA SER A 196 -43.96 -26.82 60.10
C SER A 196 -45.50 -26.79 60.00
N LEU A 197 -46.11 -27.81 59.35
CA LEU A 197 -47.13 -28.75 59.91
C LEU A 197 -47.80 -29.65 58.83
N SER A 198 -47.85 -30.95 59.13
CA SER A 198 -48.87 -31.99 58.79
C SER A 198 -49.28 -32.33 57.34
N LEU A 199 -49.12 -33.62 56.99
CA LEU A 199 -49.89 -34.38 55.98
C LEU A 199 -51.03 -35.17 56.66
N PRO A 200 -52.22 -35.25 56.05
CA PRO A 200 -53.12 -36.40 56.22
C PRO A 200 -53.16 -37.24 54.93
N LEU A 201 -53.04 -38.56 55.07
CA LEU A 201 -53.84 -39.64 54.43
C LEU A 201 -53.21 -40.99 54.75
#